data_AF-A0A3D3P6M5-F1
#
_entry.id   AF-A0A3D3P6M5-F1
#
_cell.length_a   1.000
_cell.length_b   1.000
_cell.length_c   1.000
_cell.angle_alpha   90.00
_cell.angle_beta   90.00
_cell.angle_gamma   90.00
#
_symmetry.space_group_name_H-M   'P 1'
#
loop_
_entity.id
_entity.type
_entity.pdbx_description
1 polymer ?
#
loop_
_entity_poly.entity_id
_entity_poly.type
_entity_poly.pdbx_seq_one_letter_code
_entity_poly.pdbx_strand_id
1 'polypeptide(L)'
;MTQIEDLTPHDPEDSNLIHRVKKLISSPGDEEFSALALDIFKYQFNRNHPYAAFARSVKKTPETVARWEEIPAVPTAAFKLADLPLICGQETLTTFLTSGTTTETKGSHHFPSTHLYEKAISYGWPLPKLPTFFLAPSNLESPQSSLSHMFGHLNDGNNSRFLLKNSKFNLSRLFLYLASGQPLILMGTALAFRHL
;
A
#
# COMPACT_ATOMS: atom_id res chain seq x y z
N MET A 1 -12.77 22.19 6.66
CA MET A 1 -13.35 21.46 5.52
C MET A 1 -12.62 21.91 4.28
N THR A 2 -11.51 21.25 3.96
CA THR A 2 -10.80 21.49 2.70
C THR A 2 -11.38 20.47 1.73
N GLN A 3 -12.09 20.94 0.72
CA GLN A 3 -12.51 20.08 -0.38
C GLN A 3 -11.24 19.56 -1.04
N ILE A 4 -11.00 18.26 -0.93
CA ILE A 4 -10.01 17.56 -1.73
C ILE A 4 -10.67 17.42 -3.09
N GLU A 5 -10.23 18.23 -4.05
CA GLU A 5 -10.63 18.06 -5.45
C GLU A 5 -10.33 16.62 -5.85
N ASP A 6 -11.37 15.93 -6.30
CA ASP A 6 -11.30 14.57 -6.85
C ASP A 6 -10.44 14.67 -8.12
N LEU A 7 -9.16 14.30 -8.03
CA LEU A 7 -8.26 14.20 -9.16
C LEU A 7 -8.69 13.00 -10.01
N THR A 8 -9.73 13.23 -10.80
CA THR A 8 -10.16 12.36 -11.89
C THR A 8 -8.96 12.09 -12.79
N PRO A 9 -8.73 10.83 -13.19
CA PRO A 9 -7.68 10.52 -14.17
C PRO A 9 -7.91 11.33 -15.45
N HIS A 10 -6.89 12.06 -15.89
CA HIS A 10 -6.96 12.88 -17.12
C HIS A 10 -7.14 12.02 -18.38
N ASP A 11 -6.95 10.71 -18.28
CA ASP A 11 -7.13 9.74 -19.35
C ASP A 11 -8.37 8.85 -19.10
N PRO A 12 -9.30 8.74 -20.06
CA PRO A 12 -10.43 7.81 -20.00
C PRO A 12 -10.02 6.34 -19.81
N GLU A 13 -8.88 5.92 -20.37
CA GLU A 13 -8.37 4.55 -20.20
C GLU A 13 -7.96 4.30 -18.74
N ASP A 14 -7.28 5.26 -18.10
CA ASP A 14 -6.90 5.19 -16.69
C ASP A 14 -8.15 5.07 -15.81
N SER A 15 -9.18 5.88 -16.09
CA SER A 15 -10.44 5.88 -15.35
C SER A 15 -11.17 4.54 -15.39
N ASN A 16 -11.24 3.90 -16.56
CA ASN A 16 -11.86 2.59 -16.71
C ASN A 16 -11.09 1.50 -15.97
N LEU A 17 -9.76 1.48 -16.12
CA LEU A 17 -8.92 0.47 -15.47
C LEU A 17 -8.99 0.57 -13.94
N ILE A 18 -8.89 1.80 -13.41
CA ILE A 18 -9.05 2.07 -11.98
C ILE A 18 -10.43 1.63 -11.48
N HIS A 19 -11.49 1.89 -12.24
CA HIS A 19 -12.84 1.44 -11.88
C HIS A 19 -12.92 -0.09 -11.76
N ARG A 20 -12.36 -0.83 -12.72
CA ARG A 20 -12.34 -2.30 -12.70
C ARG A 20 -11.53 -2.85 -11.52
N VAL A 21 -10.37 -2.24 -11.21
CA VAL A 21 -9.59 -2.58 -10.01
C VAL A 21 -10.40 -2.34 -8.74
N LYS A 22 -11.07 -1.18 -8.64
CA LYS A 22 -11.95 -0.87 -7.50
C LYS A 22 -13.07 -1.90 -7.36
N LYS A 23 -13.70 -2.33 -8.45
CA LYS A 23 -14.74 -3.35 -8.45
C LYS A 23 -14.20 -4.69 -7.93
N LEU A 24 -13.06 -5.14 -8.46
CA LEU A 24 -12.46 -6.41 -8.07
C LEU A 24 -12.05 -6.45 -6.59
N ILE A 25 -11.50 -5.35 -6.05
CA ILE A 25 -11.20 -5.23 -4.61
C ILE A 25 -12.45 -5.46 -3.75
N SER A 26 -13.61 -4.98 -4.22
CA SER A 26 -14.86 -5.06 -3.46
C SER A 26 -15.64 -6.36 -3.68
N SER A 27 -15.39 -7.07 -4.79
CA SER A 27 -16.06 -8.31 -5.15
C SER A 27 -15.10 -9.19 -5.95
N PRO A 28 -14.22 -9.97 -5.29
CA PRO A 28 -13.24 -10.80 -5.97
C PRO A 28 -13.89 -11.89 -6.84
N GLY A 29 -13.32 -12.14 -8.02
CA GLY A 29 -13.69 -13.25 -8.89
C GLY A 29 -12.52 -13.64 -9.80
N ASP A 30 -12.28 -14.93 -9.99
CA ASP A 30 -11.05 -15.46 -10.61
C ASP A 30 -10.92 -15.16 -12.12
N GLU A 31 -12.01 -15.31 -12.88
CA GLU A 31 -12.04 -14.96 -14.30
C GLU A 31 -11.88 -13.44 -14.51
N GLU A 32 -12.50 -12.64 -13.63
CA GLU A 32 -12.38 -11.18 -13.64
C GLU A 32 -10.95 -10.73 -13.30
N PHE A 33 -10.29 -11.40 -12.35
CA PHE A 33 -8.89 -11.14 -12.02
C PHE A 33 -7.96 -11.45 -13.20
N SER A 34 -8.11 -12.62 -13.82
CA SER A 34 -7.21 -13.06 -14.91
C SER A 34 -7.22 -12.09 -16.08
N ALA A 35 -8.41 -11.68 -16.54
CA ALA A 35 -8.55 -10.70 -17.62
C ALA A 35 -8.02 -9.32 -17.21
N LEU A 36 -8.34 -8.85 -15.99
CA LEU A 36 -7.89 -7.56 -15.50
C LEU A 36 -6.37 -7.50 -15.32
N ALA A 37 -5.73 -8.58 -14.87
CA ALA A 37 -4.29 -8.64 -14.69
C ALA A 37 -3.54 -8.49 -16.03
N LEU A 38 -4.05 -9.10 -17.11
CA LEU A 38 -3.50 -8.93 -18.46
C LEU A 38 -3.66 -7.49 -18.96
N ASP A 39 -4.81 -6.87 -18.71
CA ASP A 39 -5.03 -5.46 -19.07
C ASP A 39 -4.13 -4.50 -18.28
N ILE A 40 -3.93 -4.74 -16.98
CA ILE A 40 -2.98 -3.99 -16.15
C ILE A 40 -1.55 -4.18 -16.67
N PHE A 41 -1.16 -5.42 -17.03
CA PHE A 41 0.14 -5.69 -17.60
C PHE A 41 0.36 -4.88 -18.89
N LYS A 42 -0.60 -4.88 -19.81
CA LYS A 42 -0.54 -4.08 -21.04
C LYS A 42 -0.44 -2.59 -20.74
N TYR A 43 -1.23 -2.09 -19.81
CA TYR A 43 -1.20 -0.70 -19.35
C TYR A 43 0.19 -0.31 -18.81
N GLN A 44 0.72 -1.11 -17.87
CA GLN A 44 2.03 -0.88 -17.27
C GLN A 44 3.16 -1.02 -18.30
N PHE A 45 3.10 -1.99 -19.20
CA PHE A 45 4.10 -2.16 -20.26
C PHE A 45 4.17 -0.94 -21.19
N ASN A 46 3.04 -0.29 -21.45
CA ASN A 46 2.99 0.89 -22.32
C ASN A 46 3.45 2.18 -21.62
N ARG A 47 3.30 2.30 -20.30
CA ARG A 47 3.51 3.56 -19.57
C ARG A 47 4.64 3.55 -18.55
N ASN A 48 5.04 2.39 -18.06
CA ASN A 48 6.13 2.23 -17.09
C ASN A 48 7.39 1.77 -17.83
N HIS A 49 8.21 2.74 -18.27
CA HIS A 49 9.39 2.47 -19.09
C HIS A 49 10.40 1.51 -18.43
N PRO A 50 10.77 1.66 -17.13
CA PRO A 50 11.64 0.69 -16.47
C PRO A 50 11.05 -0.72 -16.45
N TYR A 51 9.76 -0.87 -16.14
CA TYR A 51 9.10 -2.18 -16.15
C TYR A 51 9.03 -2.79 -17.56
N ALA A 52 8.71 -1.98 -18.57
CA ALA A 52 8.65 -2.42 -19.96
C ALA A 52 10.03 -2.91 -20.46
N ALA A 53 11.10 -2.22 -20.10
CA ALA A 53 12.47 -2.63 -20.42
C ALA A 53 12.81 -3.98 -19.77
N PHE A 54 12.45 -4.17 -18.50
CA PHE A 54 12.61 -5.44 -17.80
C PHE A 54 11.79 -6.56 -18.45
N ALA A 55 10.50 -6.33 -18.73
CA ALA A 55 9.63 -7.34 -19.34
C ALA A 55 10.16 -7.78 -20.72
N ARG A 56 10.63 -6.84 -21.56
CA ARG A 56 11.28 -7.15 -22.84
C ARG A 56 12.55 -7.99 -22.69
N SER A 57 13.38 -7.73 -21.68
CA SER A 57 14.65 -8.47 -21.48
C SER A 57 14.42 -9.95 -21.16
N VAL A 58 13.28 -10.27 -20.55
CA VAL A 58 12.84 -11.65 -20.27
C VAL A 58 11.86 -12.20 -21.33
N LYS A 59 11.76 -11.53 -22.49
CA LYS A 59 10.90 -11.92 -23.63
C LYS A 59 9.41 -12.03 -23.27
N LYS A 60 8.94 -11.15 -22.38
CA LYS A 60 7.54 -11.01 -21.98
C LYS A 60 7.00 -9.66 -22.45
N THR A 61 6.10 -9.71 -23.42
CA THR A 61 5.35 -8.57 -23.97
C THR A 61 3.85 -8.88 -23.98
N PRO A 62 2.96 -7.89 -24.12
CA PRO A 62 1.51 -8.11 -24.19
C PRO A 62 1.07 -9.12 -25.26
N GLU A 63 1.85 -9.31 -26.33
CA GLU A 63 1.58 -10.25 -27.41
C GLU A 63 1.99 -11.70 -27.07
N THR A 64 2.89 -11.88 -26.10
CA THR A 64 3.48 -13.19 -25.74
C THR A 64 2.94 -13.76 -24.43
N VAL A 65 2.30 -12.93 -23.60
CA VAL A 65 1.74 -13.30 -22.31
C VAL A 65 0.25 -13.58 -22.49
N ALA A 66 -0.13 -14.85 -22.43
CA ALA A 66 -1.52 -15.28 -22.61
C ALA A 66 -2.23 -15.52 -21.27
N ARG A 67 -1.46 -15.75 -20.20
CA ARG A 67 -1.97 -16.00 -18.85
C ARG A 67 -1.32 -15.07 -17.84
N TRP A 68 -2.05 -14.68 -16.81
CA TRP A 68 -1.54 -13.69 -15.84
C TRP A 68 -0.33 -14.21 -15.06
N GLU A 69 -0.21 -15.51 -14.87
CA GLU A 69 0.92 -16.18 -14.20
C GLU A 69 2.23 -16.04 -14.98
N GLU A 70 2.16 -15.68 -16.26
CA GLU A 70 3.31 -15.48 -17.13
C GLU A 70 3.83 -14.05 -17.09
N ILE A 71 3.12 -13.14 -16.40
CA ILE A 71 3.54 -11.76 -16.18
C ILE A 71 4.84 -11.80 -15.35
N PRO A 72 5.93 -11.16 -15.81
CA PRO A 72 7.21 -11.24 -15.11
C PRO A 72 7.16 -10.49 -13.79
N ALA A 73 7.50 -11.19 -12.70
CA ALA A 73 7.59 -10.60 -11.37
C ALA A 73 8.76 -9.61 -11.29
N VAL A 74 8.48 -8.41 -10.78
CA VAL A 74 9.49 -7.36 -10.60
C VAL A 74 10.37 -7.68 -9.39
N PRO A 75 11.71 -7.74 -9.54
CA PRO A 75 12.60 -7.94 -8.40
C PRO A 75 12.48 -6.79 -7.39
N THR A 76 12.52 -7.09 -6.09
CA THR A 76 12.44 -6.08 -5.03
C THR A 76 13.56 -5.04 -5.12
N ALA A 77 14.73 -5.41 -5.65
CA ALA A 77 15.84 -4.50 -5.91
C ALA A 77 15.50 -3.37 -6.91
N ALA A 78 14.54 -3.57 -7.82
CA ALA A 78 14.13 -2.53 -8.77
C ALA A 78 13.55 -1.30 -8.06
N PHE A 79 12.87 -1.49 -6.92
CA PHE A 79 12.33 -0.39 -6.12
C PHE A 79 13.42 0.47 -5.45
N LYS A 80 14.69 0.02 -5.43
CA LYS A 80 15.83 0.78 -4.89
C LYS A 80 16.51 1.66 -5.93
N LEU A 81 16.12 1.56 -7.21
CA LEU A 81 16.73 2.30 -8.32
C LEU A 81 16.07 3.69 -8.45
N ALA A 82 16.64 4.69 -7.79
CA ALA A 82 16.09 6.05 -7.79
C ALA A 82 15.96 6.67 -9.19
N ASP A 83 16.88 6.34 -10.10
CA ASP A 83 16.89 6.84 -11.48
C ASP A 83 15.90 6.09 -12.40
N LEU A 84 15.33 4.97 -11.94
CA LEU A 84 14.40 4.13 -12.69
C LEU A 84 13.12 3.84 -11.89
N PRO A 85 12.34 4.87 -11.50
CA PRO A 85 11.14 4.69 -10.70
C PRO A 85 10.06 3.91 -11.47
N LEU A 86 9.43 2.96 -10.79
CA LEU A 86 8.35 2.15 -11.34
C LEU A 86 7.02 2.92 -11.32
N ILE A 87 6.82 3.81 -12.28
CA ILE A 87 5.64 4.68 -12.41
C ILE A 87 5.05 4.65 -13.82
N CYS A 88 3.75 4.94 -13.96
CA CYS A 88 3.06 4.98 -15.25
C CYS A 88 2.88 6.42 -15.79
N GLY A 89 3.89 7.27 -15.64
CA GLY A 89 3.92 8.64 -16.18
C GLY A 89 3.09 9.70 -15.46
N GLN A 90 2.30 9.31 -14.45
CA GLN A 90 1.52 10.24 -13.62
C GLN A 90 2.41 10.92 -12.56
N GLU A 91 2.02 12.12 -12.13
CA GLU A 91 2.69 12.81 -11.03
C GLU A 91 2.64 11.97 -9.75
N THR A 92 3.76 11.89 -9.04
CA THR A 92 3.83 11.19 -7.75
C THR A 92 3.43 12.11 -6.62
N LEU A 93 2.29 11.85 -6.00
CA LEU A 93 1.78 12.63 -4.86
C LEU A 93 2.20 12.05 -3.51
N THR A 94 2.48 10.75 -3.45
CA THR A 94 2.89 10.08 -2.21
C THR A 94 3.99 9.06 -2.51
N THR A 95 5.01 9.03 -1.65
CA THR A 95 6.07 8.01 -1.72
C THR A 95 6.18 7.29 -0.39
N PHE A 96 5.97 5.98 -0.40
CA PHE A 96 6.27 5.12 0.74
C PHE A 96 7.64 4.48 0.59
N LEU A 97 8.34 4.33 1.71
CA LEU A 97 9.66 3.71 1.76
C LEU A 97 9.59 2.37 2.49
N THR A 98 10.34 1.39 2.00
CA THR A 98 10.56 0.15 2.74
C THR A 98 11.31 0.43 4.05
N SER A 99 11.13 -0.41 5.08
CA SER A 99 11.75 -0.23 6.40
C SER A 99 13.27 -0.09 6.33
N GLY A 100 13.92 -0.78 5.40
CA GLY A 100 15.38 -0.76 5.17
C GLY A 100 16.18 -1.30 6.35
N THR A 101 17.38 -1.81 6.10
CA THR A 101 18.40 -1.94 7.14
C THR A 101 19.19 -0.63 7.21
N THR A 102 19.79 -0.33 8.35
CA THR A 102 20.45 0.97 8.66
C THR A 102 21.56 1.38 7.69
N THR A 103 21.98 0.49 6.79
CA THR A 103 23.07 0.67 5.82
C THR A 103 22.64 0.51 4.35
N GLU A 104 21.37 0.23 4.06
CA GLU A 104 20.90 0.00 2.68
C GLU A 104 19.98 1.09 2.14
N THR A 105 20.11 1.37 0.84
CA THR A 105 19.13 2.14 0.06
C THR A 105 17.74 1.53 0.25
N LYS A 106 16.80 2.32 0.76
CA LYS A 106 15.40 1.93 0.91
C LYS A 106 14.73 1.86 -0.46
N GLY A 107 13.91 0.84 -0.68
CA GLY A 107 13.01 0.83 -1.83
C GLY A 107 11.93 1.89 -1.68
N SER A 108 11.55 2.52 -2.80
CA SER A 108 10.48 3.51 -2.88
C SER A 108 9.30 2.99 -3.70
N HIS A 109 8.09 3.22 -3.18
CA HIS A 109 6.84 2.98 -3.88
C HIS A 109 6.16 4.32 -4.12
N HIS A 110 5.97 4.67 -5.38
CA HIS A 110 5.43 5.96 -5.81
C HIS A 110 3.95 5.82 -6.18
N PHE A 111 3.13 6.68 -5.61
CA PHE A 111 1.68 6.67 -5.79
C PHE A 111 1.23 8.01 -6.37
N PRO A 112 0.47 8.00 -7.48
CA PRO A 112 -0.25 9.18 -7.93
C PRO A 112 -1.49 9.47 -7.06
N SER A 113 -1.95 8.49 -6.30
CA SER A 113 -3.01 8.61 -5.31
C SER A 113 -2.99 7.40 -4.37
N THR A 114 -3.34 7.59 -3.10
CA THR A 114 -3.48 6.49 -2.12
C THR A 114 -4.87 5.84 -2.13
N HIS A 115 -5.83 6.31 -2.93
CA HIS A 115 -7.22 5.84 -2.89
C HIS A 115 -7.39 4.34 -3.17
N LEU A 116 -6.64 3.78 -4.13
CA LEU A 116 -6.66 2.33 -4.39
C LEU A 116 -6.09 1.53 -3.22
N TYR A 117 -5.01 2.03 -2.63
CA TYR A 117 -4.37 1.42 -1.46
C TYR A 117 -5.32 1.44 -0.24
N GLU A 118 -5.94 2.56 0.04
CA GLU A 118 -6.92 2.74 1.11
C GLU A 118 -8.17 1.87 0.93
N LYS A 119 -8.66 1.75 -0.31
CA LYS A 119 -9.76 0.83 -0.62
C LYS A 119 -9.36 -0.62 -0.35
N ALA A 120 -8.16 -1.03 -0.74
CA ALA A 120 -7.67 -2.38 -0.44
C ALA A 120 -7.58 -2.63 1.07
N ILE A 121 -7.14 -1.65 1.86
CA ILE A 121 -7.12 -1.74 3.33
C ILE A 121 -8.54 -1.95 3.88
N SER A 122 -9.51 -1.13 3.45
CA SER A 122 -10.89 -1.21 3.95
C SER A 122 -11.56 -2.56 3.68
N TYR A 123 -11.24 -3.23 2.57
CA TYR A 123 -11.84 -4.52 2.21
C TYR A 123 -11.04 -5.72 2.74
N GLY A 124 -9.72 -5.62 2.82
CA GLY A 124 -8.89 -6.72 3.35
C GLY A 124 -8.85 -6.79 4.88
N TRP A 125 -9.18 -5.69 5.58
CA TRP A 125 -9.16 -5.61 7.04
C TRP A 125 -10.53 -5.16 7.59
N PRO A 126 -11.59 -5.98 7.45
CA PRO A 126 -12.90 -5.70 8.03
C PRO A 126 -12.86 -5.93 9.55
N LEU A 127 -12.18 -5.04 10.27
CA LEU A 127 -12.01 -5.13 11.71
C LEU A 127 -13.35 -4.93 12.43
N PRO A 128 -13.62 -5.66 13.53
CA PRO A 128 -14.78 -5.40 14.36
C PRO A 128 -14.67 -3.99 14.99
N LYS A 129 -15.81 -3.42 15.39
CA LYS A 129 -15.86 -2.13 16.09
C LYS A 129 -15.35 -2.27 17.53
N LEU A 130 -14.03 -2.37 17.68
CA LEU A 130 -13.31 -2.44 18.94
C LEU A 130 -12.24 -1.34 18.99
N PRO A 131 -11.81 -0.90 20.18
CA PRO A 131 -10.64 -0.04 20.31
C PRO A 131 -9.40 -0.72 19.72
N THR A 132 -8.79 -0.07 18.74
CA THR A 132 -7.56 -0.54 18.08
C THR A 132 -6.36 0.22 18.58
N PHE A 133 -5.37 -0.50 19.11
CA PHE A 133 -4.07 0.00 19.52
C PHE A 133 -3.00 -0.43 18.53
N PHE A 134 -2.02 0.43 18.31
CA PHE A 134 -0.99 0.25 17.30
C PHE A 134 0.40 0.30 17.94
N LEU A 135 1.14 -0.80 17.88
CA LEU A 135 2.55 -0.90 18.23
C LEU A 135 3.43 -0.37 17.09
N ALA A 136 3.18 0.88 16.69
CA ALA A 136 3.83 1.55 15.57
C ALA A 136 3.72 3.08 15.76
N PRO A 137 4.54 3.86 15.03
CA PRO A 137 4.41 5.31 15.04
C PRO A 137 3.20 5.73 14.21
N SER A 138 2.64 6.90 14.54
CA SER A 138 1.56 7.48 13.74
C SER A 138 2.01 7.86 12.32
N ASN A 139 1.05 8.04 11.41
CA ASN A 139 1.34 8.58 10.07
C ASN A 139 1.97 9.98 10.12
N LEU A 140 1.70 10.78 11.16
CA LEU A 140 2.34 12.08 11.38
C LEU A 140 3.84 11.93 11.72
N GLU A 141 4.19 10.94 12.54
CA GLU A 141 5.59 10.68 12.93
C GLU A 141 6.37 9.90 11.87
N SER A 142 5.68 9.18 10.98
CA SER A 142 6.30 8.37 9.92
C SER A 142 5.50 8.46 8.62
N PRO A 143 5.48 9.64 7.95
CA PRO A 143 4.66 9.89 6.76
C PRO A 143 5.04 9.03 5.55
N GLN A 144 6.27 8.54 5.51
CA GLN A 144 6.76 7.65 4.45
C GLN A 144 6.55 6.16 4.75
N SER A 145 5.94 5.80 5.88
CA SER A 145 5.67 4.41 6.25
C SER A 145 4.28 3.99 5.74
N SER A 146 4.23 3.08 4.78
CA SER A 146 2.96 2.51 4.28
C SER A 146 2.17 1.80 5.39
N LEU A 147 2.86 1.22 6.38
CA LEU A 147 2.23 0.59 7.54
C LEU A 147 1.60 1.64 8.47
N SER A 148 2.30 2.75 8.72
CA SER A 148 1.76 3.85 9.54
C SER A 148 0.58 4.52 8.83
N HIS A 149 0.61 4.63 7.49
CA HIS A 149 -0.54 5.06 6.69
C HIS A 149 -1.72 4.11 6.85
N MET A 150 -1.50 2.80 6.69
CA MET A 150 -2.54 1.77 6.86
C MET A 150 -3.17 1.82 8.25
N PHE A 151 -2.35 1.91 9.30
CA PHE A 151 -2.86 2.03 10.67
C PHE A 151 -3.62 3.33 10.89
N GLY A 152 -3.17 4.43 10.28
CA GLY A 152 -3.91 5.70 10.26
C GLY A 152 -5.29 5.56 9.61
N HIS A 153 -5.39 4.83 8.49
CA HIS A 153 -6.65 4.56 7.79
C HIS A 153 -7.61 3.65 8.58
N LEU A 154 -7.06 2.71 9.35
CA LEU A 154 -7.83 1.82 10.24
C LEU A 154 -8.16 2.45 11.60
N ASN A 155 -7.56 3.59 11.94
CA ASN A 155 -7.73 4.26 13.22
C ASN A 155 -9.10 4.97 13.27
N ASP A 156 -9.74 4.93 14.44
CA ASP A 156 -11.03 5.62 14.69
C ASP A 156 -10.86 7.13 14.99
N GLY A 157 -9.72 7.71 14.60
CA GLY A 157 -9.34 9.09 14.88
C GLY A 157 -8.59 9.28 16.21
N ASN A 158 -8.49 8.26 17.07
CA ASN A 158 -7.80 8.38 18.35
C ASN A 158 -6.28 8.14 18.24
N ASN A 159 -5.54 9.18 17.85
CA ASN A 159 -4.07 9.11 17.72
C ASN A 159 -3.32 8.77 19.02
N SER A 160 -3.97 8.81 20.19
CA SER A 160 -3.34 8.37 21.45
C SER A 160 -3.13 6.85 21.53
N ARG A 161 -3.71 6.08 20.59
CA ARG A 161 -3.57 4.63 20.50
C ARG A 161 -2.38 4.16 19.66
N PHE A 162 -1.63 5.08 19.06
CA PHE A 162 -0.28 4.79 18.55
C PHE A 162 0.71 4.80 19.72
N LEU A 163 1.28 3.63 19.98
CA LEU A 163 2.04 3.35 21.20
C LEU A 163 3.54 3.56 21.03
N LEU A 164 4.06 3.73 19.81
CA LEU A 164 5.45 4.11 19.58
C LEU A 164 5.53 5.62 19.35
N LYS A 165 6.23 6.34 20.23
CA LYS A 165 6.50 7.77 20.07
C LYS A 165 7.97 8.07 20.30
N ASN A 166 8.57 8.89 19.46
CA ASN A 166 10.01 9.23 19.55
C ASN A 166 10.90 7.98 19.75
N SER A 167 10.62 6.92 18.98
CA SER A 167 11.31 5.63 19.04
C SER A 167 11.21 4.89 20.39
N LYS A 168 10.23 5.22 21.24
CA LYS A 168 10.00 4.55 22.53
C LYS A 168 8.54 4.10 22.64
N PHE A 169 8.34 2.87 23.13
CA PHE A 169 7.00 2.37 23.41
C PHE A 169 6.45 2.99 24.70
N ASN A 170 5.22 3.52 24.64
CA ASN A 170 4.44 3.96 25.79
C ASN A 170 3.22 3.05 25.92
N LEU A 171 3.36 2.01 26.73
CA LEU A 171 2.35 0.96 26.89
C LEU A 171 1.35 1.25 28.02
N SER A 172 1.53 2.33 28.79
CA SER A 172 0.70 2.62 29.97
C SER A 172 -0.79 2.69 29.63
N ARG A 173 -1.15 3.26 28.48
CA ARG A 173 -2.55 3.34 28.02
C ARG A 173 -3.13 1.97 27.66
N LEU A 174 -2.31 1.11 27.04
CA LEU A 174 -2.71 -0.25 26.70
C LEU A 174 -3.01 -1.04 27.98
N PHE A 175 -2.10 -1.02 28.95
CA PHE A 175 -2.29 -1.74 30.21
C PHE A 175 -3.44 -1.18 31.06
N LEU A 176 -3.62 0.14 31.07
CA LEU A 176 -4.79 0.75 31.73
C LEU A 176 -6.10 0.29 31.10
N TYR A 177 -6.16 0.19 29.77
CA TYR A 177 -7.35 -0.32 29.08
C TYR A 177 -7.55 -1.81 29.37
N LEU A 178 -6.49 -2.62 29.33
CA LEU A 178 -6.55 -4.05 29.65
C LEU A 178 -7.08 -4.33 31.06
N ALA A 179 -6.79 -3.46 32.04
CA ALA A 179 -7.32 -3.57 33.41
C ALA A 179 -8.86 -3.47 33.48
N SER A 180 -9.52 -2.93 32.44
CA SER A 180 -10.99 -2.90 32.35
C SER A 180 -11.62 -4.24 31.96
N GLY A 181 -10.82 -5.22 31.52
CA GLY A 181 -11.31 -6.51 31.03
C GLY A 181 -12.03 -6.47 29.68
N GLN A 182 -12.08 -5.31 29.01
CA GLN A 182 -12.74 -5.16 27.71
C GLN A 182 -11.86 -5.64 26.55
N PRO A 183 -12.46 -6.22 25.50
CA PRO A 183 -11.72 -6.67 24.32
C PRO A 183 -11.17 -5.46 23.52
N LEU A 184 -10.00 -5.67 22.91
CA LEU A 184 -9.34 -4.69 22.03
C LEU A 184 -8.68 -5.39 20.84
N ILE A 185 -8.31 -4.60 19.84
CA ILE A 185 -7.42 -5.04 18.76
C ILE A 185 -6.03 -4.45 19.01
N LEU A 186 -4.98 -5.26 18.97
CA LEU A 186 -3.60 -4.82 19.05
C LEU A 186 -2.89 -5.15 17.74
N MET A 187 -2.48 -4.13 16.99
CA MET A 187 -1.81 -4.28 15.70
C MET A 187 -0.35 -3.87 15.82
N GLY A 188 0.54 -4.59 15.14
CA GLY A 188 1.97 -4.32 15.17
C GLY A 188 2.74 -5.26 14.25
N THR A 189 4.00 -4.95 13.99
CA THR A 189 4.92 -5.90 13.35
C THR A 189 5.33 -6.97 14.36
N ALA A 190 5.73 -8.16 13.89
CA ALA A 190 6.25 -9.20 14.78
C ALA A 190 7.40 -8.71 15.68
N LEU A 191 8.25 -7.80 15.17
CA LEU A 191 9.31 -7.16 15.95
C LEU A 191 8.75 -6.29 17.07
N ALA A 192 7.69 -5.53 16.80
CA ALA A 192 7.07 -4.67 17.80
C ALA A 192 6.50 -5.47 18.98
N PHE A 193 5.95 -6.66 18.72
CA PHE A 193 5.44 -7.56 19.77
C PHE A 193 6.52 -8.11 20.69
N ARG A 194 7.81 -8.14 20.28
CA ARG A 194 8.91 -8.54 21.17
C ARG A 194 9.15 -7.56 22.33
N HIS A 195 8.53 -6.38 22.29
CA HIS A 195 8.65 -5.34 23.31
C HIS A 195 7.49 -5.35 24.32
N LEU A 196 6.56 -6.30 24.20
CA LEU A 196 5.48 -6.55 25.17
C LEU A 196 5.90 -7.51 26.28
#